data_AF-A0A7W6MIA0-F1
#
_entry.id   AF-A0A7W6MIA0-F1
#
_cell.length_a   1.000
_cell.length_b   1.000
_cell.length_c   1.000
_cell.angle_alpha   90.00
_cell.angle_beta   90.00
_cell.angle_gamma   90.00
#
_symmetry.space_group_name_H-M   'P 1'
#
loop_
_entity.id
_entity.type
_entity.pdbx_description
1 polymer ?
#
loop_
_entity_poly.entity_id
_entity_poly.type
_entity_poly.pdbx_seq_one_letter_code
_entity_poly.pdbx_strand_id
1 'polypeptide(L)'
;MNRRKMLTGLAAATALPTLLSSTFVHAQSHSPAMGDAEKKHAEDTKKVGSLSLAISRVATEKASDGMVKSFAEWEVAEQETIADILKSMEMGKGGGSAEAAVGR
;
A
#
# COMPACT_ATOMS: atom_id res chain seq x y z
N MET A 1 -12.43 -20.81 -43.22
CA MET A 1 -12.28 -19.44 -43.78
C MET A 1 -13.57 -18.67 -43.50
N ASN A 2 -13.48 -17.46 -42.93
CA ASN A 2 -14.55 -16.45 -42.76
C ASN A 2 -15.79 -16.77 -41.91
N ARG A 3 -15.62 -16.77 -40.58
CA ARG A 3 -16.63 -16.22 -39.65
C ARG A 3 -16.15 -14.92 -39.00
N ARG A 4 -15.17 -14.29 -39.64
CA ARG A 4 -14.80 -12.89 -39.43
C ARG A 4 -16.06 -12.05 -39.63
N LYS A 5 -16.30 -11.18 -38.65
CA LYS A 5 -17.08 -9.94 -38.73
C LYS A 5 -18.59 -10.06 -38.60
N MET A 6 -19.03 -10.14 -37.36
CA MET A 6 -20.22 -9.45 -36.82
C MET A 6 -20.02 -9.47 -35.30
N LEU A 7 -20.08 -8.41 -34.51
CA LEU A 7 -20.62 -7.07 -34.65
C LEU A 7 -19.89 -6.18 -33.63
N THR A 8 -19.55 -4.98 -34.07
CA THR A 8 -19.08 -3.87 -33.26
C THR A 8 -20.18 -3.40 -32.30
N GLY A 9 -19.79 -3.18 -31.03
CA GLY A 9 -20.22 -2.01 -30.26
C GLY A 9 -21.51 -2.12 -29.44
N LEU A 10 -21.34 -2.09 -28.11
CA LEU A 10 -22.11 -1.15 -27.29
C LEU A 10 -21.27 -0.77 -26.05
N ALA A 11 -20.96 0.51 -25.93
CA ALA A 11 -20.42 1.09 -24.71
C ALA A 11 -21.49 1.04 -23.62
N ALA A 12 -21.20 0.34 -22.52
CA ALA A 12 -21.93 0.49 -21.27
C ALA A 12 -20.95 1.09 -20.25
N ALA A 13 -20.89 2.42 -20.23
CA ALA A 13 -20.40 3.15 -19.08
C ALA A 13 -21.41 2.91 -17.94
N THR A 14 -21.14 1.92 -17.11
CA THR A 14 -21.94 1.67 -15.91
C THR A 14 -21.03 1.45 -14.71
N ALA A 15 -21.34 2.23 -13.68
CA ALA A 15 -20.92 2.09 -12.30
C ALA A 15 -19.50 2.57 -11.98
N LEU A 16 -19.45 3.86 -11.65
CA LEU A 16 -18.66 4.38 -10.53
C LEU A 16 -18.46 3.32 -9.44
N PRO A 17 -17.21 2.96 -9.08
CA PRO A 17 -16.92 2.65 -7.71
C PRO A 17 -16.87 4.00 -7.00
N THR A 18 -17.99 4.42 -6.42
CA THR A 18 -17.95 5.30 -5.25
C THR A 18 -17.23 4.56 -4.14
N LEU A 19 -15.92 4.40 -4.26
CA LEU A 19 -15.05 3.93 -3.20
C LEU A 19 -14.95 5.06 -2.18
N LEU A 20 -15.97 5.07 -1.33
CA LEU A 20 -15.85 5.30 0.10
C LEU A 20 -15.02 6.53 0.49
N SER A 21 -15.57 7.73 0.27
CA SER A 21 -15.27 8.89 1.10
C SER A 21 -15.85 8.76 2.53
N SER A 22 -15.78 7.57 3.15
CA SER A 22 -16.47 7.30 4.42
C SER A 22 -15.76 6.22 5.22
N THR A 23 -14.65 6.58 5.88
CA THR A 23 -14.27 6.21 7.26
C THR A 23 -12.80 6.59 7.56
N PHE A 24 -12.45 7.88 7.52
CA PHE A 24 -11.22 8.36 8.17
C PHE A 24 -11.49 8.98 9.56
N VAL A 25 -12.71 8.83 10.09
CA VAL A 25 -13.07 9.21 11.46
C VAL A 25 -13.17 7.95 12.33
N HIS A 26 -12.08 7.18 12.43
CA HIS A 26 -11.92 6.23 13.52
C HIS A 26 -10.45 5.86 13.76
N ALA A 27 -9.76 6.66 14.57
CA ALA A 27 -8.73 6.20 15.52
C ALA A 27 -8.04 7.41 16.20
N GLN A 28 -8.77 8.13 17.05
CA GLN A 28 -8.17 8.92 18.14
C GLN A 28 -8.36 8.25 19.51
N SER A 29 -8.73 6.97 19.53
CA SER A 29 -8.71 6.14 20.73
C SER A 29 -7.30 5.59 20.93
N HIS A 30 -6.78 5.73 22.15
CA HIS A 30 -5.53 5.12 22.62
C HIS A 30 -5.30 3.76 21.94
N SER A 31 -4.22 3.62 21.19
CA SER A 31 -3.78 2.30 20.75
C SER A 31 -3.56 1.47 22.00
N PRO A 32 -4.32 0.39 22.26
CA PRO A 32 -4.01 -0.48 23.37
C PRO A 32 -2.56 -0.96 23.18
N ALA A 33 -1.80 -1.03 24.28
CA ALA A 33 -0.46 -1.60 24.21
C ALA A 33 -0.56 -2.99 23.58
N MET A 34 0.15 -3.20 22.45
CA MET A 34 0.17 -4.49 21.78
C MET A 34 0.66 -5.56 22.75
N GLY A 35 -0.02 -6.71 22.80
CA GLY A 35 0.45 -7.87 23.55
C GLY A 35 1.65 -8.52 22.87
N ASP A 36 2.28 -9.47 23.57
CA ASP A 36 3.48 -10.15 23.08
C ASP A 36 3.24 -10.93 21.78
N ALA A 37 2.03 -11.50 21.62
CA ALA A 37 1.64 -12.22 20.42
C ALA A 37 1.52 -11.29 19.21
N GLU A 38 0.88 -10.13 19.37
CA GLU A 38 0.75 -9.12 18.34
C GLU A 38 2.10 -8.53 17.96
N LYS A 39 2.97 -8.30 18.94
CA LYS A 39 4.35 -7.83 18.70
C LYS A 39 5.14 -8.85 17.88
N LYS A 40 5.11 -10.12 18.28
CA LYS A 40 5.77 -11.19 17.53
C LYS A 40 5.23 -11.27 16.10
N HIS A 41 3.92 -11.22 15.92
CA HIS A 41 3.30 -11.25 14.61
C HIS A 41 3.76 -10.07 13.73
N ALA A 42 3.80 -8.86 14.29
CA ALA A 42 4.29 -7.68 13.56
C ALA A 42 5.75 -7.82 13.13
N GLU A 43 6.62 -8.35 14.01
CA GLU A 43 8.03 -8.62 13.70
C GLU A 43 8.18 -9.68 12.60
N ASP A 44 7.45 -10.80 12.69
CA ASP A 44 7.46 -11.87 11.69
C ASP A 44 6.97 -11.36 10.33
N THR A 45 5.86 -10.63 10.29
CA THR A 45 5.29 -10.04 9.07
C THR A 45 6.26 -9.05 8.44
N LYS A 46 6.89 -8.18 9.24
CA LYS A 46 7.92 -7.26 8.75
C LYS A 46 9.10 -8.00 8.11
N LYS A 47 9.57 -9.07 8.75
CA LYS A 47 10.67 -9.87 8.22
C LYS A 47 10.32 -10.50 6.88
N VAL A 48 9.15 -11.15 6.77
CA VAL A 48 8.69 -11.77 5.52
C VAL A 48 8.50 -10.70 4.43
N GLY A 49 7.86 -9.58 4.73
CA GLY A 49 7.68 -8.47 3.79
C GLY A 49 9.01 -7.91 3.28
N SER A 50 10.01 -7.74 4.16
CA SER A 50 11.33 -7.25 3.76
C SER A 50 12.06 -8.20 2.81
N LEU A 51 11.90 -9.52 3.00
CA LEU A 51 12.46 -10.52 2.11
C LEU A 51 11.74 -10.53 0.76
N SER A 52 10.41 -10.43 0.76
CA SER A 52 9.60 -10.30 -0.46
C SER A 52 10.04 -9.11 -1.30
N LEU A 53 10.16 -7.93 -0.69
CA LEU A 53 10.63 -6.72 -1.37
C LEU A 53 12.04 -6.88 -1.96
N ALA A 54 12.97 -7.49 -1.22
CA ALA A 54 14.32 -7.73 -1.71
C ALA A 54 14.33 -8.64 -2.94
N ILE A 55 13.51 -9.69 -2.94
CA ILE A 55 13.37 -10.60 -4.09
C ILE A 55 12.72 -9.89 -5.27
N SER A 56 11.69 -9.07 -5.05
CA SER A 56 11.06 -8.28 -6.11
C SER A 56 12.05 -7.32 -6.77
N ARG A 57 12.90 -6.63 -6.01
CA ARG A 57 13.99 -5.79 -6.57
C ARG A 57 15.00 -6.57 -7.40
N VAL A 58 15.24 -7.85 -7.09
CA VAL A 58 16.07 -8.71 -7.94
C VAL A 58 15.30 -9.08 -9.22
N ALA A 59 14.01 -9.40 -9.09
CA ALA A 59 13.17 -9.78 -10.21
C ALA A 59 12.94 -8.65 -11.23
N THR A 60 12.88 -7.38 -10.83
CA THR A 60 12.80 -6.25 -11.79
C THR A 60 13.99 -6.23 -12.76
N GLU A 61 15.17 -6.63 -12.29
CA GLU A 61 16.41 -6.65 -13.07
C GLU A 61 16.67 -7.99 -13.77
N LYS A 62 16.22 -9.10 -13.18
CA LYS A 62 16.65 -10.45 -13.58
C LYS A 62 15.54 -11.33 -14.14
N ALA A 63 14.27 -11.00 -13.95
CA ALA A 63 13.19 -11.81 -14.50
C ALA A 63 13.13 -11.67 -16.03
N SER A 64 13.11 -12.82 -16.71
CA SER A 64 12.92 -12.90 -18.16
C SER A 64 11.45 -12.99 -18.56
N ASP A 65 10.60 -13.51 -17.67
CA ASP A 65 9.16 -13.56 -17.87
C ASP A 65 8.54 -12.18 -17.64
N GLY A 66 7.77 -11.71 -18.62
CA GLY A 66 7.18 -10.36 -18.59
C GLY A 66 6.19 -10.16 -17.45
N MET A 67 5.39 -11.19 -17.10
CA MET A 67 4.41 -11.08 -16.02
C MET A 67 5.10 -11.05 -14.65
N VAL A 68 6.15 -11.87 -14.47
CA VAL A 68 6.95 -11.86 -13.23
C VAL A 68 7.62 -10.50 -13.04
N LYS A 69 8.14 -9.91 -14.11
CA LYS A 69 8.75 -8.57 -14.05
C LYS A 69 7.72 -7.49 -13.70
N SER A 70 6.55 -7.48 -14.33
CA SER A 70 5.49 -6.51 -14.01
C SER A 70 4.97 -6.65 -12.58
N PHE A 71 4.84 -7.88 -12.07
CA PHE A 71 4.49 -8.09 -10.66
C PHE A 71 5.57 -7.51 -9.72
N ALA A 72 6.84 -7.76 -10.02
CA ALA A 72 7.95 -7.27 -9.23
C ALA A 72 8.02 -5.73 -9.18
N GLU A 73 7.79 -5.07 -10.31
CA GLU A 73 7.72 -3.60 -10.40
C GLU A 73 6.57 -3.05 -9.56
N TRP A 74 5.40 -3.69 -9.61
CA TRP A 74 4.24 -3.29 -8.81
C TRP A 74 4.47 -3.49 -7.30
N GLU A 75 4.98 -4.65 -6.90
CA GLU A 75 5.27 -4.96 -5.49
C GLU A 75 6.28 -3.96 -4.89
N VAL A 76 7.33 -3.60 -5.64
CA VAL A 76 8.30 -2.58 -5.19
C VAL A 76 7.60 -1.24 -4.97
N ALA A 77 6.78 -0.80 -5.94
CA ALA A 77 6.08 0.47 -5.85
C ALA A 77 5.10 0.52 -4.68
N GLU A 78 4.35 -0.56 -4.43
CA GLU A 78 3.40 -0.63 -3.31
C GLU A 78 4.13 -0.56 -1.96
N GLN A 79 5.14 -1.42 -1.75
CA GLN A 79 5.84 -1.52 -0.46
C GLN A 79 6.55 -0.21 -0.11
N GLU A 80 7.16 0.47 -1.08
CA GLU A 80 7.80 1.77 -0.87
C GLU A 80 6.78 2.86 -0.56
N THR A 81 5.64 2.87 -1.26
CA THR A 81 4.56 3.83 -0.99
C THR A 81 3.98 3.66 0.42
N ILE A 82 3.73 2.42 0.86
CA ILE A 82 3.24 2.14 2.21
C ILE A 82 4.27 2.62 3.24
N ALA A 83 5.56 2.36 3.01
CA ALA A 83 6.63 2.81 3.91
C ALA A 83 6.67 4.34 4.04
N ASP A 84 6.52 5.07 2.95
CA ASP A 84 6.46 6.54 2.95
C ASP A 84 5.25 7.08 3.72
N ILE A 85 4.08 6.45 3.53
CA ILE A 85 2.86 6.81 4.29
C ILE A 85 3.07 6.57 5.79
N LEU A 86 3.58 5.40 6.19
CA LEU A 86 3.86 5.07 7.58
C LEU A 86 4.82 6.09 8.22
N LYS A 87 5.91 6.40 7.52
CA LYS A 87 6.89 7.41 7.97
C LYS A 87 6.26 8.79 8.11
N SER A 88 5.39 9.19 7.18
CA SER A 88 4.69 10.48 7.25
C SER A 88 3.77 10.58 8.48
N MET A 89 3.12 9.48 8.87
CA MET A 89 2.26 9.43 10.06
C MET A 89 3.07 9.50 11.36
N GLU A 90 4.25 8.87 11.41
CA GLU A 90 5.17 8.99 12.54
C GLU A 90 5.67 10.43 12.71
N MET A 91 6.08 11.07 11.62
CA MET A 91 6.54 12.47 11.63
C MET A 91 5.41 13.45 11.98
N GLY A 92 4.19 13.22 11.48
CA GLY A 92 3.01 14.03 11.81
C GLY A 92 2.60 13.96 13.28
N LYS A 93 2.81 12.80 13.93
CA LYS A 93 2.62 12.64 15.38
C LYS A 93 3.62 13.44 16.24
N GLY A 94 4.81 13.77 15.71
CA GLY A 94 5.85 14.52 16.42
C GLY A 94 5.77 16.05 16.29
N GLY A 95 5.00 16.58 15.33
CA GLY A 95 4.94 18.02 15.03
C GLY A 95 3.98 18.83 15.91
N GLY A 96 3.06 18.19 16.64
CA GLY A 96 2.00 18.87 17.39
C GLY A 96 2.38 19.48 18.73
N SER A 97 3.63 19.33 19.21
CA SER A 97 4.05 19.86 20.52
C SER A 97 5.02 21.04 20.47
N ALA A 98 5.52 21.44 19.29
CA ALA A 98 6.51 22.52 19.19
C ALA A 98 5.90 23.93 19.03
N GLU A 99 4.64 24.06 18.61
CA GLU A 99 4.01 25.38 18.34
C GLU A 99 3.28 25.99 19.55
N ALA A 100 3.17 25.27 20.68
CA ALA A 100 2.50 25.78 21.88
C ALA A 100 3.44 26.44 22.92
N ALA A 101 4.74 26.53 22.65
CA ALA A 101 5.74 27.02 23.60
C ALA A 101 6.35 28.40 23.26
N VAL A 102 6.04 28.99 22.11
CA VAL A 102 6.51 30.34 21.72
C VAL A 102 5.33 31.31 21.76
N GLY A 103 4.80 31.52 22.96
CA GLY A 103 3.61 32.35 23.15
C GLY A 103 3.16 32.48 24.60
N ARG A 104 4.09 32.79 25.51
CA ARG A 104 3.79 33.42 26.80
C ARG A 104 4.96 34.30 27.22
#